data_AF-A0A840RRP4-F1
#
_entry.id   AF-A0A840RRP4-F1
#
_cell.length_a   1.000
_cell.length_b   1.000
_cell.length_c   1.000
_cell.angle_alpha   90.00
_cell.angle_beta   90.00
_cell.angle_gamma   90.00
#
_symmetry.space_group_name_H-M   'P 1'
#
loop_
_entity.id
_entity.type
_entity.pdbx_description
1 polymer ?
#
loop_
_entity_poly.entity_id
_entity_poly.type
_entity_poly.pdbx_seq_one_letter_code
_entity_poly.pdbx_strand_id
1 'polypeptide(L)'
;MPWIGGLAASKIVAGCALFIAATVIASVASRATRWRLGAGLVVSAACVIFSPKQPDYDTLSKGASVYFKAQNWGTVIDHAESIDGGLTMVTRRENQNGVVTTLLTNGKFQGNDAKNGEVQAQIGFAALPLLHQNIRENALVIGYGTGATSRVLHDAGFAHIDIAELSRDVVAMANTYFSDINDGVSHLPRVQTHITDGRNLLLLTPRKYDLISIEITSIWFAGAASLYNQEFYQLARSRLQPTAYCSNGFRCITWRPPIC
;
A
#
# COMPACT_ATOMS: atom_id res chain seq x y z
N MET A 1 8.78 -7.04 15.67
CA MET A 1 9.27 -5.74 16.18
C MET A 1 9.47 -4.79 15.01
N PRO A 2 8.40 -4.14 14.53
CA PRO A 2 8.47 -3.26 13.34
C PRO A 2 9.38 -2.03 13.55
N TRP A 3 9.56 -1.56 14.80
CA TRP A 3 10.41 -0.41 15.12
C TRP A 3 11.92 -0.61 14.88
N ILE A 4 12.38 -1.86 14.72
CA ILE A 4 13.79 -2.17 14.44
C ILE A 4 14.10 -2.03 12.94
N GLY A 5 13.09 -2.11 12.06
CA GLY A 5 13.26 -2.15 10.61
C GLY A 5 13.87 -3.48 10.11
N GLY A 6 13.61 -3.82 8.85
CA GLY A 6 14.01 -5.10 8.26
C GLY A 6 15.53 -5.27 8.17
N LEU A 7 16.26 -4.18 7.92
CA LEU A 7 17.72 -4.21 7.85
C LEU A 7 18.36 -4.52 9.20
N ALA A 8 17.97 -3.83 10.28
CA ALA A 8 18.58 -4.08 11.58
C ALA A 8 18.14 -5.43 12.15
N ALA A 9 16.90 -5.87 11.89
CA ALA A 9 16.48 -7.23 12.21
C ALA A 9 17.37 -8.28 11.52
N SER A 10 17.66 -8.09 10.23
CA SER A 10 18.56 -8.97 9.47
C SER A 10 19.98 -8.97 10.04
N LYS A 11 20.50 -7.82 10.48
CA LYS A 11 21.83 -7.71 11.13
C LYS A 11 21.86 -8.43 12.48
N ILE A 12 20.79 -8.34 13.27
CA ILE A 12 20.68 -9.05 14.56
C ILE A 12 20.67 -10.55 14.32
N VAL A 13 19.86 -11.04 13.38
CA VAL A 13 19.82 -12.47 13.04
C VAL A 13 21.19 -12.96 12.54
N ALA A 14 21.85 -12.18 11.67
CA ALA A 14 23.19 -12.49 11.20
C ALA A 14 24.21 -12.54 12.36
N GLY A 15 24.14 -11.59 13.30
CA GLY A 15 24.97 -11.58 14.50
C GLY A 15 24.77 -12.82 15.38
N CYS A 16 23.51 -13.20 15.64
CA CYS A 16 23.18 -14.42 16.39
C CYS A 16 23.68 -15.68 15.66
N ALA A 17 23.50 -15.77 14.35
CA ALA A 17 23.99 -16.89 13.56
C ALA A 17 25.52 -17.00 13.60
N LEU A 18 26.23 -15.88 13.52
CA LEU A 18 27.69 -15.84 13.64
C LEU A 18 28.16 -16.28 15.03
N PHE A 19 27.45 -15.86 16.09
CA PHE A 19 27.75 -16.30 17.45
C PHE A 19 27.57 -17.81 17.64
N ILE A 20 26.46 -18.36 17.13
CA ILE A 20 26.21 -19.80 17.15
C ILE A 20 27.28 -20.55 16.33
N ALA A 21 27.61 -20.06 15.13
CA ALA A 21 28.66 -20.66 14.31
C ALA A 21 30.02 -20.67 15.04
N ALA A 22 30.38 -19.56 15.70
CA ALA A 22 31.64 -19.44 16.43
C ALA A 22 31.73 -20.44 17.60
N THR A 23 30.64 -20.58 18.36
CA THR A 23 30.57 -21.53 19.48
C THR A 23 30.64 -22.99 19.02
N VAL A 24 29.96 -23.34 17.91
CA VAL A 24 30.01 -24.69 17.33
C VAL A 24 31.41 -25.02 16.79
N ILE A 25 32.07 -24.09 16.10
CA ILE A 25 33.43 -24.28 15.58
C ILE A 25 34.42 -24.45 16.73
N ALA A 26 34.30 -23.67 17.81
CA ALA A 26 35.18 -23.76 18.96
C ALA A 26 35.03 -25.09 19.72
N SER A 27 33.82 -25.65 19.78
CA SER A 27 33.51 -26.87 20.55
C SER A 27 33.72 -28.16 19.76
N VAL A 28 33.40 -28.21 18.46
CA VAL A 28 33.33 -29.47 17.69
C VAL A 28 34.43 -29.60 16.64
N ALA A 29 34.96 -28.50 16.09
CA ALA A 29 35.85 -28.59 14.93
C ALA A 29 37.28 -29.01 15.32
N SER A 30 37.92 -29.80 14.45
CA SER A 30 39.35 -30.16 14.57
C SER A 30 40.24 -28.92 14.42
N ARG A 31 41.47 -28.96 14.96
CA ARG A 31 42.41 -27.83 14.91
C ARG A 31 42.69 -27.35 13.47
N ALA A 32 42.77 -28.27 12.51
CA ALA A 32 42.96 -27.94 11.09
C ALA A 32 41.72 -27.29 10.47
N THR A 33 40.52 -27.73 10.86
CA THR A 33 39.25 -27.20 10.34
C THR A 33 38.91 -25.82 10.95
N ARG A 34 39.32 -25.56 12.20
CA ARG A 34 39.08 -24.29 12.91
C ARG A 34 39.62 -23.07 12.18
N TRP A 35 40.83 -23.14 11.63
CA TRP A 35 41.42 -22.00 10.91
C TRP A 35 40.65 -21.66 9.63
N ARG A 36 40.21 -22.68 8.88
CA ARG A 36 39.42 -22.49 7.63
C ARG A 36 38.04 -21.91 7.92
N LEU A 37 37.33 -22.47 8.89
CA LEU A 37 35.99 -21.99 9.27
C LEU A 37 36.03 -20.65 9.99
N GLY A 38 37.07 -20.40 10.80
CA GLY A 38 37.31 -19.12 11.46
C GLY A 38 37.55 -17.99 10.46
N ALA A 39 38.31 -18.24 9.39
CA ALA A 39 38.50 -17.26 8.32
C ALA A 39 37.17 -16.89 7.64
N GLY A 40 36.32 -17.88 7.34
CA GLY A 40 34.97 -17.63 6.80
C GLY A 40 34.12 -16.78 7.76
N LEU A 41 34.18 -17.06 9.06
CA LEU A 41 33.44 -16.34 10.09
C LEU A 41 33.89 -14.88 10.22
N VAL A 42 35.19 -14.62 10.12
CA VAL A 42 35.75 -13.25 10.10
C VAL A 42 35.26 -12.49 8.87
N VAL A 43 35.25 -13.13 7.69
CA VAL A 43 34.74 -12.50 6.47
C VAL A 43 33.25 -12.19 6.61
N SER A 44 32.44 -13.14 7.09
CA SER A 44 31.01 -12.90 7.30
C SER A 44 30.73 -11.81 8.33
N ALA A 45 31.48 -11.78 9.44
CA ALA A 45 31.38 -10.71 10.43
C ALA A 45 31.77 -9.35 9.85
N ALA A 46 32.84 -9.29 9.05
CA ALA A 46 33.25 -8.09 8.34
C ALA A 46 32.14 -7.61 7.40
N CYS A 47 31.51 -8.50 6.62
CA CYS A 47 30.38 -8.13 5.76
C CYS A 47 29.21 -7.52 6.55
N VAL A 48 28.89 -8.04 7.74
CA VAL A 48 27.82 -7.46 8.59
C VAL A 48 28.24 -6.10 9.15
N ILE A 49 29.47 -5.96 9.64
CA ILE A 49 29.99 -4.71 10.23
C ILE A 49 30.10 -3.60 9.18
N PHE A 50 30.61 -3.91 7.99
CA PHE A 50 30.77 -2.96 6.89
C PHE A 50 29.50 -2.78 6.05
N SER A 51 28.42 -3.50 6.34
CA SER A 51 27.14 -3.28 5.68
C SER A 51 26.59 -1.87 5.98
N PRO A 52 25.97 -1.20 5.00
CA PRO A 52 25.48 0.17 5.17
C PRO A 52 24.48 0.27 6.33
N LYS A 53 24.46 1.43 7.01
CA LYS A 53 23.57 1.65 8.17
C LYS A 53 22.10 1.70 7.77
N GLN A 54 21.81 2.17 6.56
CA GLN A 54 20.48 2.26 5.98
C GLN A 54 20.51 1.76 4.53
N PRO A 55 19.43 1.16 4.02
CA PRO A 55 19.34 0.81 2.62
C PRO A 55 19.27 2.07 1.75
N ASP A 56 19.68 1.96 0.49
CA ASP A 56 19.49 3.02 -0.50
C ASP A 56 18.02 3.04 -0.93
N TYR A 57 17.24 3.89 -0.26
CA TYR A 57 15.81 4.04 -0.54
C TYR A 57 15.54 4.57 -1.96
N ASP A 58 16.42 5.41 -2.51
CA ASP A 58 16.27 5.87 -3.90
C ASP A 58 16.35 4.69 -4.86
N THR A 59 17.29 3.77 -4.65
CA THR A 59 17.38 2.55 -5.46
C THR A 59 16.21 1.60 -5.23
N LEU A 60 15.73 1.45 -3.99
CA LEU A 60 14.54 0.64 -3.69
C LEU A 60 13.26 1.23 -4.29
N SER A 61 13.16 2.56 -4.36
CA SER A 61 11.99 3.25 -4.91
C SER A 61 11.81 3.00 -6.41
N LYS A 62 12.89 2.75 -7.16
CA LYS A 62 12.88 2.57 -8.63
C LYS A 62 11.96 1.44 -9.12
N GLY A 63 11.54 0.52 -8.24
CA GLY A 63 10.53 -0.48 -8.56
C GLY A 63 10.95 -1.47 -9.66
N ALA A 64 12.26 -1.65 -9.90
CA ALA A 64 12.75 -2.49 -10.98
C ALA A 64 12.25 -3.94 -10.90
N SER A 65 12.06 -4.45 -9.68
CA SER A 65 11.49 -5.79 -9.42
C SER A 65 10.02 -5.91 -9.84
N VAL A 66 9.28 -4.80 -9.88
CA VAL A 66 7.84 -4.78 -10.18
C VAL A 66 7.58 -4.43 -11.64
N TYR A 67 8.35 -3.49 -12.18
CA TYR A 67 8.18 -2.99 -13.54
C TYR A 67 9.13 -3.65 -14.56
N PHE A 68 9.99 -4.57 -14.11
CA PHE A 68 11.07 -5.19 -14.89
C PHE A 68 12.04 -4.18 -15.54
N LYS A 69 11.98 -2.92 -15.10
CA LYS A 69 12.79 -1.78 -15.53
C LYS A 69 12.78 -0.72 -14.43
N ALA A 70 13.95 -0.13 -14.16
CA ALA A 70 14.06 0.97 -13.21
C ALA A 70 13.23 2.17 -13.66
N GLN A 71 12.35 2.62 -12.79
CA GLN A 71 11.59 3.85 -12.94
C GLN A 71 12.34 5.02 -12.32
N ASN A 72 12.03 6.24 -12.76
CA ASN A 72 12.58 7.45 -12.18
C ASN A 72 11.47 8.22 -11.43
N TRP A 73 11.26 7.85 -10.18
CA TRP A 73 10.29 8.53 -9.30
C TRP A 73 10.87 9.74 -8.57
N GLY A 74 12.13 10.08 -8.80
CA GLY A 74 12.85 11.13 -8.08
C GLY A 74 13.52 10.62 -6.81
N THR A 75 13.72 11.52 -5.85
CA THR A 75 14.40 11.23 -4.56
C THR A 75 13.38 10.89 -3.48
N VAL A 76 13.66 9.90 -2.65
CA VAL A 76 12.84 9.56 -1.49
C VAL A 76 12.99 10.67 -0.44
N ILE A 77 11.87 11.27 -0.06
CA ILE A 77 11.81 12.31 0.98
C ILE A 77 11.32 11.76 2.32
N ASP A 78 10.60 10.64 2.31
CA ASP A 78 10.13 9.97 3.52
C ASP A 78 9.86 8.48 3.27
N HIS A 79 9.92 7.67 4.32
CA HIS A 79 9.68 6.24 4.26
C HIS A 79 9.21 5.67 5.60
N ALA A 80 8.47 4.56 5.55
CA ALA A 80 8.01 3.81 6.69
C ALA A 80 8.01 2.33 6.34
N GLU A 81 8.38 1.50 7.31
CA GLU A 81 8.37 0.05 7.17
C GLU A 81 7.41 -0.55 8.20
N SER A 82 6.43 -1.31 7.73
CA SER A 82 5.48 -2.01 8.58
C SER A 82 5.15 -3.41 8.06
N ILE A 83 4.57 -4.22 8.95
CA ILE A 83 4.11 -5.57 8.61
C ILE A 83 2.94 -5.50 7.63
N ASP A 84 2.12 -4.46 7.74
CA ASP A 84 0.89 -4.29 6.97
C ASP A 84 1.19 -3.78 5.55
N GLY A 85 2.15 -2.87 5.40
CA GLY A 85 2.48 -2.20 4.12
C GLY A 85 3.79 -2.61 3.46
N GLY A 86 4.68 -3.35 4.16
CA GLY A 86 6.06 -3.51 3.72
C GLY A 86 6.80 -2.17 3.79
N LEU A 87 7.44 -1.74 2.71
CA LEU A 87 8.12 -0.45 2.62
C LEU A 87 7.26 0.58 1.87
N THR A 88 6.66 1.53 2.58
CA THR A 88 5.97 2.69 1.99
C THR A 88 6.96 3.86 1.89
N MET A 89 6.98 4.54 0.75
CA MET A 89 7.90 5.65 0.47
C MET A 89 7.14 6.80 -0.21
N VAL A 90 7.60 8.02 0.05
CA VAL A 90 7.21 9.21 -0.69
C VAL A 90 8.42 9.73 -1.42
N THR A 91 8.30 9.90 -2.73
CA THR A 91 9.35 10.49 -3.57
C THR A 91 8.95 11.84 -4.10
N ARG A 92 9.94 12.68 -4.39
CA ARG A 92 9.77 13.98 -5.02
C ARG A 92 10.62 14.07 -6.27
N ARG A 93 9.99 14.45 -7.38
CA ARG A 93 10.66 14.68 -8.67
C ARG A 93 10.36 16.08 -9.17
N GLU A 94 11.40 16.88 -9.32
CA GLU A 94 11.30 18.19 -9.95
C GLU A 94 11.42 18.06 -11.47
N ASN A 95 10.51 18.70 -12.21
CA ASN A 95 10.54 18.80 -13.66
C ASN A 95 10.24 20.24 -14.10
N GLN A 96 10.38 20.51 -15.39
CA GLN A 96 10.04 21.81 -15.99
C GLN A 96 8.58 22.26 -15.71
N ASN A 97 7.68 21.30 -15.45
CA ASN A 97 6.26 21.54 -15.19
C ASN A 97 5.92 21.67 -13.69
N GLY A 98 6.94 21.66 -12.82
CA GLY A 98 6.79 21.72 -11.37
C GLY A 98 7.29 20.46 -10.64
N VAL A 99 7.01 20.44 -9.34
CA VAL A 99 7.38 19.36 -8.44
C VAL A 99 6.25 18.34 -8.40
N VAL A 100 6.58 17.06 -8.55
CA VAL A 100 5.64 15.94 -8.42
C VAL A 100 6.04 15.09 -7.23
N THR A 101 5.12 14.94 -6.29
CA THR A 101 5.20 14.03 -5.15
C THR A 101 4.52 12.71 -5.52
N THR A 102 5.17 11.58 -5.27
CA THR A 102 4.66 10.25 -5.62
C THR A 102 4.68 9.34 -4.40
N LEU A 103 3.56 8.66 -4.15
CA LEU A 103 3.42 7.64 -3.11
C LEU A 103 3.72 6.27 -3.71
N LEU A 104 4.59 5.52 -3.04
CA LEU A 104 5.05 4.21 -3.47
C LEU A 104 4.90 3.19 -2.33
N THR A 105 4.58 1.95 -2.70
CA THR A 105 4.67 0.79 -1.81
C THR A 105 5.56 -0.26 -2.48
N ASN A 106 6.67 -0.62 -1.84
CA ASN A 106 7.71 -1.53 -2.39
C ASN A 106 8.19 -1.11 -3.80
N GLY A 107 8.32 0.20 -4.03
CA GLY A 107 8.72 0.78 -5.31
C GLY A 107 7.65 0.76 -6.41
N LYS A 108 6.44 0.30 -6.09
CA LYS A 108 5.27 0.33 -6.98
C LYS A 108 4.44 1.59 -6.72
N PHE A 109 3.99 2.20 -7.82
CA PHE A 109 3.17 3.41 -7.81
C PHE A 109 1.79 3.21 -7.17
N GLN A 110 1.45 4.07 -6.21
CA GLN A 110 0.14 4.13 -5.54
C GLN A 110 -0.64 5.42 -5.86
N GLY A 111 0.05 6.46 -6.32
CA GLY A 111 -0.55 7.75 -6.69
C GLY A 111 0.48 8.88 -6.69
N ASN A 112 0.16 10.02 -7.30
CA ASN A 112 0.97 11.23 -7.26
C ASN A 112 0.09 12.48 -7.23
N ASP A 113 0.68 13.67 -7.21
CA ASP A 113 0.00 14.98 -7.23
C ASP A 113 0.10 15.70 -8.60
N ALA A 114 0.47 14.98 -9.66
CA ALA A 114 0.67 15.56 -10.97
C ALA A 114 -0.66 16.07 -11.56
N LYS A 115 -0.73 17.37 -11.89
CA LYS A 115 -1.95 18.05 -12.39
C LYS A 115 -2.59 17.39 -13.62
N ASN A 116 -1.76 16.91 -14.55
CA ASN A 116 -2.16 16.19 -15.77
C ASN A 116 -1.85 14.68 -15.66
N GLY A 117 -1.79 14.16 -14.44
CA GLY A 117 -1.45 12.77 -14.15
C GLY A 117 -2.61 11.98 -13.58
N GLU A 118 -2.28 10.99 -12.76
CA GLU A 118 -3.22 9.96 -12.32
C GLU A 118 -4.29 10.45 -11.33
N VAL A 119 -4.06 11.59 -10.68
CA VAL A 119 -5.09 12.25 -9.84
C VAL A 119 -6.39 12.47 -10.61
N GLN A 120 -6.31 12.83 -11.90
CA GLN A 120 -7.51 13.03 -12.73
C GLN A 120 -8.28 11.73 -12.94
N ALA A 121 -7.57 10.60 -13.09
CA ALA A 121 -8.20 9.28 -13.18
C ALA A 121 -8.87 8.90 -11.85
N GLN A 122 -8.20 9.13 -10.71
CA GLN A 122 -8.78 8.87 -9.38
C GLN A 122 -10.04 9.70 -9.11
N ILE A 123 -10.00 10.99 -9.46
CA ILE A 123 -11.19 11.85 -9.41
C ILE A 123 -12.29 11.30 -10.34
N GLY A 124 -11.93 10.83 -11.53
CA GLY A 124 -12.86 10.19 -12.47
C GLY A 124 -13.52 8.92 -11.92
N PHE A 125 -12.77 8.07 -11.21
CA PHE A 125 -13.32 6.86 -10.58
C PHE A 125 -14.35 7.17 -9.50
N ALA A 126 -14.18 8.29 -8.78
CA ALA A 126 -15.18 8.79 -7.84
C ALA A 126 -16.35 9.49 -8.56
N ALA A 127 -16.08 10.36 -9.52
CA ALA A 127 -17.07 11.24 -10.13
C ALA A 127 -18.08 10.51 -11.03
N LEU A 128 -17.64 9.49 -11.79
CA LEU A 128 -18.51 8.78 -12.73
C LEU A 128 -19.68 8.04 -12.04
N PRO A 129 -19.47 7.28 -10.94
CA PRO A 129 -20.56 6.69 -10.18
C PRO A 129 -21.52 7.73 -9.58
N LEU A 130 -21.01 8.90 -9.18
CA LEU A 130 -21.84 9.96 -8.58
C LEU A 130 -22.89 10.53 -9.55
N LEU A 131 -22.67 10.40 -10.87
CA LEU A 131 -23.66 10.79 -11.88
C LEU A 131 -24.92 9.89 -11.88
N HIS A 132 -24.81 8.68 -11.35
CA HIS A 132 -25.88 7.68 -11.40
C HIS A 132 -26.40 7.30 -10.02
N GLN A 133 -25.58 7.49 -8.99
CA GLN A 133 -26.01 7.33 -7.63
C GLN A 133 -26.65 8.64 -7.18
N ASN A 134 -27.86 8.63 -6.64
CA ASN A 134 -28.52 9.81 -6.05
C ASN A 134 -28.57 9.75 -4.52
N ILE A 135 -28.44 8.55 -3.95
CA ILE A 135 -28.46 8.32 -2.50
C ILE A 135 -27.04 8.52 -1.95
N ARG A 136 -26.92 9.18 -0.80
CA ARG A 136 -25.65 9.57 -0.18
C ARG A 136 -25.61 9.15 1.28
N GLU A 137 -26.02 7.92 1.62
CA GLU A 137 -26.00 7.47 3.02
C GLU A 137 -24.67 6.79 3.36
N ASN A 138 -24.31 5.71 2.65
CA ASN A 138 -23.18 4.88 2.99
C ASN A 138 -22.28 4.63 1.78
N ALA A 139 -21.03 5.06 1.86
CA ALA A 139 -19.99 4.70 0.88
C ALA A 139 -18.89 3.86 1.52
N LEU A 140 -18.29 2.98 0.72
CA LEU A 140 -17.07 2.25 1.05
C LEU A 140 -16.01 2.55 -0.01
N VAL A 141 -14.81 2.92 0.42
CA VAL A 141 -13.62 3.04 -0.43
C VAL A 141 -12.62 1.97 0.00
N ILE A 142 -12.25 1.07 -0.93
CA ILE A 142 -11.23 0.04 -0.70
C ILE A 142 -9.94 0.48 -1.39
N GLY A 143 -8.90 0.75 -0.62
CA GLY A 143 -7.67 1.40 -1.05
C GLY A 143 -7.74 2.91 -0.85
N TYR A 144 -6.86 3.46 -0.02
CA TYR A 144 -6.83 4.91 0.24
C TYR A 144 -5.98 5.66 -0.79
N GLY A 145 -4.80 5.13 -1.12
CA GLY A 145 -3.87 5.78 -2.05
C GLY A 145 -3.53 7.20 -1.60
N THR A 146 -3.76 8.19 -2.46
CA THR A 146 -3.60 9.63 -2.12
C THR A 146 -4.78 10.20 -1.34
N GLY A 147 -5.89 9.47 -1.20
CA GLY A 147 -7.13 9.93 -0.55
C GLY A 147 -8.07 10.73 -1.46
N ALA A 148 -7.73 10.91 -2.75
CA ALA A 148 -8.55 11.70 -3.70
C ALA A 148 -10.00 11.20 -3.80
N THR A 149 -10.20 9.89 -3.99
CA THR A 149 -11.52 9.27 -4.13
C THR A 149 -12.36 9.48 -2.87
N SER A 150 -11.79 9.21 -1.69
CA SER A 150 -12.47 9.43 -0.40
C SER A 150 -12.86 10.89 -0.22
N ARG A 151 -11.99 11.83 -0.61
CA ARG A 151 -12.28 13.27 -0.54
C ARG A 151 -13.45 13.67 -1.45
N VAL A 152 -13.46 13.20 -2.70
CA VAL A 152 -14.57 13.46 -3.63
C VAL A 152 -15.89 12.93 -3.09
N LEU A 153 -15.91 11.72 -2.51
CA LEU A 153 -17.12 11.15 -1.93
C LEU A 153 -17.58 11.91 -0.67
N HIS A 154 -16.64 12.37 0.15
CA HIS A 154 -16.96 13.22 1.30
C HIS A 154 -17.65 14.51 0.86
N ASP A 155 -17.09 15.19 -0.15
CA ASP A 155 -17.64 16.45 -0.67
C ASP A 155 -18.96 16.25 -1.43
N ALA A 156 -19.18 15.06 -1.99
CA ALA A 156 -20.47 14.68 -2.57
C ALA A 156 -21.59 14.47 -1.53
N GLY A 157 -21.27 14.58 -0.24
CA GLY A 157 -22.25 14.64 0.85
C GLY A 157 -22.67 13.30 1.43
N PHE A 158 -21.84 12.25 1.32
CA PHE A 158 -22.13 10.97 1.97
C PHE A 158 -22.23 11.10 3.49
N ALA A 159 -23.29 10.53 4.07
CA ALA A 159 -23.56 10.58 5.51
C ALA A 159 -22.57 9.71 6.33
N HIS A 160 -22.01 8.67 5.72
CA HIS A 160 -20.98 7.79 6.27
C HIS A 160 -20.08 7.25 5.16
N ILE A 161 -18.76 7.27 5.38
CA ILE A 161 -17.75 6.74 4.48
C ILE A 161 -16.83 5.82 5.27
N ASP A 162 -16.84 4.53 4.93
CA ASP A 162 -15.83 3.59 5.39
C ASP A 162 -14.65 3.60 4.41
N ILE A 163 -13.43 3.67 4.92
CA ILE A 163 -12.19 3.50 4.14
C ILE A 163 -11.53 2.22 4.62
N ALA A 164 -11.30 1.27 3.74
CA ALA A 164 -10.50 0.07 4.02
C ALA A 164 -9.15 0.19 3.33
N GLU A 165 -8.09 0.35 4.11
CA GLU A 165 -6.72 0.39 3.62
C GLU A 165 -5.89 -0.66 4.36
N LEU A 166 -5.05 -1.39 3.64
CA LEU A 166 -4.23 -2.43 4.26
C LEU A 166 -3.13 -1.80 5.12
N SER A 167 -2.50 -0.73 4.63
CA SER A 167 -1.34 -0.11 5.27
C SER A 167 -1.68 1.18 6.02
N ARG A 168 -1.40 1.21 7.32
CA ARG A 168 -1.44 2.45 8.11
C ARG A 168 -0.49 3.53 7.60
N ASP A 169 0.64 3.12 7.02
CA ASP A 169 1.68 4.04 6.56
C ASP A 169 1.21 4.79 5.31
N VAL A 170 0.44 4.12 4.44
CA VAL A 170 -0.21 4.75 3.28
C VAL A 170 -1.13 5.87 3.74
N VAL A 171 -1.98 5.63 4.74
CA VAL A 171 -2.90 6.66 5.28
C VAL A 171 -2.12 7.83 5.88
N ALA A 172 -1.14 7.55 6.73
CA ALA A 172 -0.35 8.58 7.41
C ALA A 172 0.43 9.46 6.42
N MET A 173 1.10 8.84 5.45
CA MET A 173 1.85 9.56 4.43
C MET A 173 0.95 10.31 3.46
N ALA A 174 -0.19 9.73 3.06
CA ALA A 174 -1.15 10.42 2.22
C ALA A 174 -1.69 11.70 2.90
N ASN A 175 -2.05 11.62 4.18
CA ASN A 175 -2.50 12.80 4.92
C ASN A 175 -1.41 13.87 5.05
N THR A 176 -0.14 13.46 5.16
CA THR A 176 1.00 14.39 5.36
C THR A 176 1.44 15.05 4.06
N TYR A 177 1.55 14.28 2.98
CA TYR A 177 2.18 14.73 1.73
C TYR A 177 1.19 15.05 0.60
N PHE A 178 -0.08 14.64 0.74
CA PHE A 178 -1.12 14.84 -0.26
C PHE A 178 -2.34 15.58 0.33
N SER A 179 -2.12 16.38 1.39
CA SER A 179 -3.17 17.19 2.01
C SER A 179 -3.85 18.14 1.04
N ASP A 180 -3.15 18.64 0.02
CA ASP A 180 -3.73 19.50 -1.02
C ASP A 180 -4.77 18.76 -1.89
N ILE A 181 -4.76 17.43 -1.88
CA ILE A 181 -5.68 16.56 -2.63
C ILE A 181 -6.77 15.98 -1.71
N ASN A 182 -6.38 15.51 -0.53
CA ASN A 182 -7.30 14.79 0.36
C ASN A 182 -7.81 15.60 1.55
N ASP A 183 -7.17 16.73 1.88
CA ASP A 183 -7.48 17.59 3.03
C ASP A 183 -7.62 16.82 4.36
N GLY A 184 -6.83 15.75 4.52
CA GLY A 184 -6.90 14.86 5.68
C GLY A 184 -8.26 14.17 5.83
N VAL A 185 -8.95 13.82 4.72
CA VAL A 185 -10.31 13.24 4.72
C VAL A 185 -10.50 12.07 5.69
N SER A 186 -9.47 11.26 5.90
CA SER A 186 -9.50 10.15 6.87
C SER A 186 -9.74 10.56 8.34
N HIS A 187 -9.61 11.85 8.67
CA HIS A 187 -9.88 12.44 9.98
C HIS A 187 -11.16 13.30 10.02
N LEU A 188 -11.85 13.47 8.88
CA LEU A 188 -13.06 14.29 8.81
C LEU A 188 -14.26 13.59 9.45
N PRO A 189 -15.27 14.36 9.92
CA PRO A 189 -16.52 13.77 10.38
C PRO A 189 -17.15 12.88 9.31
N ARG A 190 -17.89 11.85 9.75
CA ARG A 190 -18.54 10.85 8.87
C ARG A 190 -17.58 9.92 8.13
N VAL A 191 -16.27 10.03 8.34
CA VAL A 191 -15.28 9.13 7.75
C VAL A 191 -14.73 8.20 8.82
N GLN A 192 -14.73 6.89 8.54
CA GLN A 192 -14.13 5.88 9.40
C GLN A 192 -13.09 5.09 8.62
N THR A 193 -11.83 5.22 9.03
CA THR A 193 -10.70 4.52 8.39
C THR A 193 -10.40 3.22 9.15
N HIS A 194 -10.40 2.11 8.42
CA HIS A 194 -10.14 0.77 8.91
C HIS A 194 -8.82 0.27 8.31
N ILE A 195 -7.85 -0.05 9.16
CA ILE A 195 -6.60 -0.69 8.73
C ILE A 195 -6.86 -2.19 8.60
N THR A 196 -7.37 -2.60 7.43
CA THR A 196 -7.79 -3.96 7.12
C THR A 196 -7.89 -4.15 5.62
N ASP A 197 -7.85 -5.41 5.19
CA ASP A 197 -8.29 -5.80 3.87
C ASP A 197 -9.79 -5.52 3.66
N GLY A 198 -10.15 -4.98 2.48
CA GLY A 198 -11.52 -4.59 2.15
C GLY A 198 -12.51 -5.76 2.03
N ARG A 199 -12.06 -6.95 1.61
CA ARG A 199 -12.89 -8.16 1.65
C ARG A 199 -13.18 -8.56 3.09
N ASN A 200 -12.18 -8.48 3.96
CA ASN A 200 -12.38 -8.76 5.38
C ASN A 200 -13.41 -7.81 6.01
N LEU A 201 -13.34 -6.51 5.69
CA LEU A 201 -14.34 -5.54 6.14
C LEU A 201 -15.75 -5.91 5.64
N LEU A 202 -15.90 -6.25 4.36
CA LEU A 202 -17.18 -6.66 3.77
C LEU A 202 -17.74 -7.98 4.35
N LEU A 203 -16.88 -8.88 4.81
CA LEU A 203 -17.32 -10.12 5.49
C LEU A 203 -17.86 -9.83 6.89
N LEU A 204 -17.19 -8.96 7.64
CA LEU A 204 -17.47 -8.73 9.05
C LEU A 204 -18.54 -7.66 9.30
N THR A 205 -18.71 -6.68 8.40
CA THR A 205 -19.70 -5.62 8.57
C THR A 205 -21.09 -6.07 8.10
N PRO A 206 -22.18 -5.80 8.85
CA PRO A 206 -23.54 -6.00 8.35
C PRO A 206 -23.99 -4.87 7.40
N ARG A 207 -23.27 -3.74 7.35
CA ARG A 207 -23.65 -2.52 6.63
C ARG A 207 -23.84 -2.78 5.12
N LYS A 208 -24.82 -2.09 4.54
CA LYS A 208 -25.02 -2.00 3.09
C LYS A 208 -24.56 -0.62 2.60
N TYR A 209 -24.02 -0.58 1.40
CA TYR A 209 -23.46 0.63 0.80
C TYR A 209 -24.24 1.03 -0.44
N ASP A 210 -24.40 2.34 -0.63
CA ASP A 210 -24.91 2.95 -1.85
C ASP A 210 -23.81 3.02 -2.92
N LEU A 211 -22.55 3.08 -2.48
CA LEU A 211 -21.39 3.08 -3.36
C LEU A 211 -20.25 2.29 -2.75
N ILE A 212 -19.67 1.35 -3.51
CA ILE A 212 -18.39 0.71 -3.19
C ILE A 212 -17.39 1.08 -4.29
N SER A 213 -16.36 1.86 -3.97
CA SER A 213 -15.25 2.16 -4.87
C SER A 213 -14.04 1.31 -4.52
N ILE A 214 -13.46 0.64 -5.52
CA ILE A 214 -12.27 -0.20 -5.38
C ILE A 214 -11.13 0.53 -6.10
N GLU A 215 -10.26 1.17 -5.32
CA GLU A 215 -9.15 2.01 -5.76
C GLU A 215 -7.82 1.27 -5.60
N ILE A 216 -7.73 0.08 -6.17
CA ILE A 216 -6.52 -0.74 -6.14
C ILE A 216 -5.92 -0.73 -7.54
N THR A 217 -4.81 0.00 -7.71
CA THR A 217 -4.18 0.21 -9.01
C THR A 217 -3.29 -0.96 -9.45
N SER A 218 -3.08 -1.98 -8.59
CA SER A 218 -2.25 -3.13 -8.95
C SER A 218 -2.64 -4.44 -8.27
N ILE A 219 -2.86 -5.48 -9.09
CA ILE A 219 -3.18 -6.86 -8.67
C ILE A 219 -1.97 -7.62 -8.09
N TRP A 220 -0.75 -7.08 -8.20
CA TRP A 220 0.50 -7.78 -7.89
C TRP A 220 0.93 -7.71 -6.42
N PHE A 221 0.11 -7.13 -5.54
CA PHE A 221 0.37 -7.12 -4.09
C PHE A 221 -0.26 -8.33 -3.39
N ALA A 222 0.39 -8.76 -2.30
CA ALA A 222 -0.21 -9.72 -1.38
C ALA A 222 -1.59 -9.21 -0.92
N GLY A 223 -2.63 -10.04 -1.04
CA GLY A 223 -4.01 -9.66 -0.70
C GLY A 223 -4.81 -9.06 -1.86
N ALA A 224 -4.19 -8.33 -2.79
CA ALA A 224 -4.91 -7.68 -3.91
C ALA A 224 -5.62 -8.68 -4.84
N ALA A 225 -4.98 -9.82 -5.15
CA ALA A 225 -5.60 -10.89 -5.95
C ALA A 225 -6.90 -11.45 -5.33
N SER A 226 -7.05 -11.33 -4.01
CA SER A 226 -8.28 -11.77 -3.32
C SER A 226 -9.49 -10.87 -3.62
N LEU A 227 -9.26 -9.70 -4.23
CA LEU A 227 -10.25 -8.69 -4.60
C LEU A 227 -10.57 -8.70 -6.11
N TYR A 228 -9.90 -9.56 -6.89
CA TYR A 228 -10.13 -9.73 -8.33
C TYR A 228 -10.60 -11.16 -8.66
N ASN A 229 -11.51 -11.70 -7.84
CA ASN A 229 -12.18 -12.97 -8.08
C ASN A 229 -13.70 -12.82 -7.99
N GLN A 230 -14.41 -13.81 -8.54
CA GLN A 230 -15.86 -13.82 -8.63
C GLN A 230 -16.52 -13.74 -7.25
N GLU A 231 -15.96 -14.44 -6.27
CA GLU A 231 -16.46 -14.51 -4.91
C GLU A 231 -16.44 -13.14 -4.24
N PHE A 232 -15.39 -12.35 -4.47
CA PHE A 232 -15.30 -10.99 -3.98
C PHE A 232 -16.36 -10.08 -4.61
N TYR A 233 -16.55 -10.14 -5.93
CA TYR A 233 -17.60 -9.34 -6.57
C TYR A 233 -19.02 -9.77 -6.14
N GLN A 234 -19.24 -11.05 -5.89
CA GLN A 234 -20.48 -11.55 -5.30
C GLN A 234 -20.68 -11.02 -3.88
N LEU A 235 -19.63 -11.01 -3.06
CA LEU A 235 -19.65 -10.42 -1.73
C LEU A 235 -19.94 -8.91 -1.79
N ALA A 236 -19.21 -8.16 -2.61
CA ALA A 236 -19.42 -6.73 -2.79
C ALA A 236 -20.87 -6.45 -3.24
N ARG A 237 -21.37 -7.19 -4.23
CA ARG A 237 -22.78 -7.11 -4.67
C ARG A 237 -23.75 -7.41 -3.54
N SER A 238 -23.47 -8.41 -2.72
CA SER A 238 -24.32 -8.73 -1.57
C SER A 238 -24.37 -7.59 -0.55
N ARG A 239 -23.36 -6.70 -0.50
CA ARG A 239 -23.30 -5.54 0.40
C ARG A 239 -23.73 -4.23 -0.26
N LEU A 240 -24.11 -4.25 -1.54
CA LEU A 240 -24.71 -3.09 -2.21
C LEU A 240 -26.21 -3.00 -1.90
N GLN A 241 -26.73 -1.77 -1.78
CA GLN A 241 -28.17 -1.55 -1.83
C GLN A 241 -28.72 -1.90 -3.23
N PRO A 242 -30.01 -2.21 -3.39
CA PRO A 242 -30.57 -2.59 -4.70
C PRO A 242 -30.37 -1.55 -5.81
N THR A 243 -30.30 -0.26 -5.46
CA THR A 243 -30.04 0.88 -6.38
C THR A 243 -28.59 1.34 -6.37
N ALA A 244 -27.70 0.59 -5.71
CA ALA A 244 -26.31 0.97 -5.50
C ALA A 244 -25.40 0.63 -6.68
N TYR A 245 -24.35 1.43 -6.80
CA TYR A 245 -23.32 1.27 -7.83
C TYR A 245 -22.02 0.81 -7.17
N CYS A 246 -21.21 0.10 -7.95
CA CYS A 246 -19.83 -0.18 -7.57
C CYS A 246 -18.92 0.36 -8.69
N SER A 247 -17.77 0.90 -8.31
CA SER A 247 -16.74 1.36 -9.25
C SER A 247 -15.48 0.53 -9.04
N ASN A 248 -14.94 0.03 -10.15
CA ASN A 248 -13.57 -0.42 -10.25
C ASN A 248 -13.05 0.10 -11.59
N GLY A 249 -11.74 0.33 -11.73
CA GLY A 249 -11.09 0.72 -12.99
C GLY A 249 -11.40 -0.22 -14.18
N PHE A 250 -12.04 -1.36 -13.91
CA PHE A 250 -12.81 -2.15 -14.87
C PHE A 250 -14.18 -2.58 -14.28
N ARG A 251 -15.22 -1.77 -14.52
CA ARG A 251 -16.69 -2.05 -14.52
C ARG A 251 -17.30 -2.81 -13.32
N CYS A 252 -18.16 -2.14 -12.54
CA CYS A 252 -19.21 -2.80 -11.74
C CYS A 252 -20.59 -2.42 -12.33
N ILE A 253 -21.06 -3.26 -13.25
CA ILE A 253 -22.36 -3.15 -13.91
C ILE A 253 -23.39 -3.73 -12.96
N THR A 254 -24.52 -3.05 -12.77
CA THR A 254 -25.77 -3.71 -12.39
C THR A 254 -26.10 -4.75 -13.47
N TRP A 255 -25.70 -6.00 -13.28
CA TRP A 255 -26.16 -7.11 -14.13
C TRP A 255 -27.66 -7.31 -13.82
N ARG A 256 -28.53 -6.57 -14.55
CA ARG A 256 -29.91 -7.01 -14.76
C ARG A 256 -29.78 -8.30 -15.58
N PRO A 257 -30.27 -9.46 -15.10
CA PRO A 257 -30.38 -10.61 -15.97
C PRO A 257 -31.25 -10.23 -17.17
N PRO A 258 -30.99 -10.79 -18.37
CA PRO A 258 -31.93 -10.65 -19.46
C PRO A 258 -33.28 -11.14 -18.96
N ILE A 259 -34.31 -10.34 -19.23
CA ILE A 259 -35.69 -10.73 -19.03
C ILE A 259 -35.94 -11.86 -20.03
N CYS A 260 -36.18 -13.06 -19.48
CA CYS A 260 -36.53 -14.31 -20.16
C CYS A 260 -35.43 -14.97 -21.01
#